data_AF-A0A928CP88-F1
#
_entry.id   AF-A0A928CP88-F1
#
_cell.length_a   1.000
_cell.length_b   1.000
_cell.length_c   1.000
_cell.angle_alpha   90.00
_cell.angle_beta   90.00
_cell.angle_gamma   90.00
#
_symmetry.space_group_name_H-M   'P 1'
#
loop_
_entity.id
_entity.type
_entity.pdbx_description
1 polymer ?
#
loop_
_entity_poly.entity_id
_entity_poly.type
_entity_poly.pdbx_seq_one_letter_code
_entity_poly.pdbx_strand_id
1 'polypeptide(L)'
;MAMTRKTKILLAVLVLLAVAATALFIHVTRDPLAEFKAADVVQTGPAEQKYMDHVLVLIEKNDMRGLYKEVINMDAAVFSDLFMQGLFKEQDFCPAKVVGATRKRISRDRNNIDIQVKSEKRKKVYCFSLLGVKDGFKIRNILESEDNRFKNK
;
A
#
# COMPACT_ATOMS: atom_id res chain seq x y z
N MET A 1 32.89 -47.22 -23.33
CA MET A 1 31.92 -48.03 -22.55
C MET A 1 30.52 -47.56 -22.88
N ALA A 2 29.69 -48.41 -23.47
CA ALA A 2 28.31 -48.08 -23.81
C ALA A 2 27.43 -48.08 -22.54
N MET A 3 26.77 -46.96 -22.26
CA MET A 3 25.88 -46.83 -21.11
C MET A 3 24.67 -47.76 -21.29
N THR A 4 24.40 -48.62 -20.30
CA THR A 4 23.31 -49.60 -20.35
C THR A 4 21.95 -48.89 -20.35
N ARG A 5 20.92 -49.50 -20.94
CA ARG A 5 19.57 -48.91 -21.04
C ARG A 5 19.00 -48.49 -19.67
N LYS A 6 19.37 -49.21 -18.60
CA LYS A 6 19.02 -48.91 -17.20
C LYS A 6 19.70 -47.65 -16.67
N THR A 7 20.98 -47.43 -17.00
CA THR A 7 21.71 -46.22 -16.57
C THR A 7 21.21 -44.96 -17.28
N LYS A 8 20.76 -45.06 -18.54
CA LYS A 8 20.14 -43.93 -19.25
C LYS A 8 18.80 -43.50 -18.64
N ILE A 9 17.96 -44.46 -18.26
CA ILE A 9 16.67 -44.18 -17.60
C ILE A 9 16.90 -43.56 -16.22
N LEU A 10 17.83 -44.12 -15.44
CA LEU A 10 18.18 -43.58 -14.12
C LEU A 10 18.69 -42.13 -14.21
N LEU A 11 19.55 -41.84 -15.18
CA LEU A 11 20.06 -40.49 -15.41
C LEU A 11 18.94 -39.52 -15.81
N ALA A 12 18.01 -39.95 -16.68
CA ALA A 12 16.87 -39.13 -17.07
C ALA A 12 15.95 -38.80 -15.88
N VAL A 13 15.69 -39.77 -14.99
CA VAL A 13 14.90 -39.56 -13.77
C VAL A 13 15.60 -38.59 -12.82
N LEU A 14 16.92 -38.72 -12.63
CA LEU A 14 17.69 -37.81 -11.78
C LEU A 14 17.69 -36.37 -12.31
N VAL A 15 17.84 -36.19 -13.63
CA VAL A 15 17.76 -34.86 -14.25
C VAL A 15 16.36 -34.27 -14.08
N LEU A 16 15.30 -35.08 -14.25
CA LEU A 16 13.92 -34.63 -14.05
C LEU A 16 13.67 -34.18 -12.60
N LEU A 17 14.17 -34.94 -11.63
CA LEU A 17 14.08 -34.58 -10.20
C LEU A 17 14.87 -33.30 -9.88
N ALA A 18 16.05 -33.11 -10.47
CA ALA A 18 16.82 -31.89 -10.28
C ALA A 18 16.12 -30.66 -10.88
N VAL A 19 15.49 -30.79 -12.05
CA VAL A 19 14.68 -29.74 -12.67
C VAL A 19 13.43 -29.43 -11.82
N ALA A 20 12.75 -30.46 -11.30
CA ALA A 20 11.61 -30.27 -10.42
C ALA A 20 12.00 -29.56 -9.12
N ALA A 21 13.11 -29.96 -8.49
CA ALA A 21 13.61 -29.36 -7.26
C ALA A 21 14.02 -27.89 -7.46
N THR A 22 14.67 -27.56 -8.59
CA THR A 22 15.04 -26.17 -8.92
C THR A 22 13.80 -25.31 -9.23
N ALA A 23 12.80 -25.84 -9.94
CA ALA A 23 11.54 -25.15 -10.16
C ALA A 23 10.81 -24.85 -8.85
N LEU A 24 10.75 -25.83 -7.94
CA LEU A 24 10.17 -25.67 -6.59
C LEU A 24 10.95 -24.63 -5.78
N PHE A 25 12.28 -24.67 -5.82
CA PHE A 25 13.12 -23.70 -5.11
C PHE A 25 12.91 -22.27 -5.60
N ILE A 26 12.83 -22.06 -6.92
CA ILE A 26 12.55 -20.72 -7.50
C ILE A 26 11.15 -20.24 -7.08
N HIS A 27 10.16 -21.13 -7.02
CA HIS A 27 8.80 -20.78 -6.61
C HIS A 27 8.67 -20.47 -5.10
N VAL A 28 9.45 -21.17 -4.26
CA VAL A 28 9.46 -20.97 -2.80
C VAL A 28 10.29 -19.73 -2.40
N THR A 29 11.35 -19.40 -3.15
CA THR A 29 12.25 -18.29 -2.81
C THR A 29 11.88 -16.95 -3.45
N ARG A 30 11.15 -16.95 -4.58
CA ARG A 30 10.49 -15.73 -5.04
C ARG A 30 9.34 -15.45 -4.11
N ASP A 31 9.59 -14.64 -3.08
CA ASP A 31 8.52 -13.96 -2.37
C ASP A 31 7.90 -12.96 -3.36
N PRO A 32 6.74 -13.27 -3.99
CA PRO A 32 6.16 -12.37 -4.98
C PRO A 32 5.82 -11.02 -4.35
N LEU A 33 5.79 -10.92 -3.02
CA LEU A 33 5.55 -9.71 -2.24
C LEU A 33 6.81 -8.86 -2.02
N ALA A 34 8.02 -9.38 -2.25
CA ALA A 34 9.25 -8.60 -2.06
C ALA A 34 9.33 -7.42 -3.06
N GLU A 35 8.86 -7.63 -4.29
CA GLU A 35 8.77 -6.58 -5.31
C GLU A 35 7.68 -5.54 -4.99
N PHE A 36 6.60 -5.93 -4.29
CA PHE A 36 5.56 -5.00 -3.82
C PHE A 36 5.95 -4.20 -2.57
N LYS A 37 6.94 -4.67 -1.81
CA LYS A 37 7.44 -4.00 -0.59
C LYS A 37 8.49 -2.92 -0.87
N ALA A 38 8.97 -2.79 -2.11
CA ALA A 38 9.86 -1.72 -2.51
C ALA A 38 9.09 -0.37 -2.62
N ALA A 39 8.85 0.25 -1.48
CA ALA A 39 8.33 1.61 -1.36
C ALA A 39 9.47 2.57 -1.01
N ASP A 40 9.72 3.53 -1.88
CA ASP A 40 10.69 4.59 -1.62
C ASP A 40 10.04 5.62 -0.69
N VAL A 41 10.72 5.93 0.42
CA VAL A 41 10.33 7.03 1.30
C VAL A 41 10.62 8.32 0.56
N VAL A 42 9.57 9.08 0.27
CA VAL A 42 9.66 10.36 -0.41
C VAL A 42 9.26 11.47 0.54
N GLN A 43 9.81 12.67 0.34
CA GLN A 43 9.31 13.84 1.04
C GLN A 43 7.95 14.22 0.44
N THR A 44 7.00 14.55 1.32
CA THR A 44 5.72 15.12 0.91
C THR A 44 5.98 16.45 0.22
N GLY A 45 5.52 16.60 -1.02
CA GLY A 45 5.62 17.88 -1.74
C GLY A 45 4.66 18.93 -1.15
N PRO A 46 4.86 20.22 -1.47
CA PRO A 46 4.00 21.29 -0.96
C PRO A 46 2.52 21.14 -1.35
N ALA A 47 2.24 20.58 -2.52
CA ALA A 47 0.88 20.39 -3.02
C ALA A 47 0.15 19.27 -2.28
N GLU A 48 0.83 18.13 -2.07
CA GLU A 48 0.32 16.98 -1.33
C GLU A 48 0.09 17.33 0.14
N GLN A 49 1.01 18.09 0.74
CA GLN A 49 0.87 18.55 2.12
C GLN A 49 -0.37 19.44 2.27
N LYS A 50 -0.51 20.46 1.41
CA LYS A 50 -1.66 21.37 1.44
C LYS A 50 -2.99 20.64 1.23
N TYR A 51 -3.02 19.66 0.32
CA TYR A 51 -4.20 18.83 0.09
C TYR A 51 -4.55 18.01 1.34
N MET A 52 -3.55 17.38 1.97
CA MET A 52 -3.78 16.60 3.17
C MET A 52 -4.19 17.46 4.37
N ASP A 53 -3.59 18.64 4.55
CA ASP A 53 -4.02 19.58 5.59
C ASP A 53 -5.50 19.94 5.42
N HIS A 54 -5.95 20.17 4.19
CA HIS A 54 -7.37 20.40 3.90
C HIS A 54 -8.25 19.19 4.29
N VAL A 55 -7.86 17.98 3.89
CA VAL A 55 -8.58 16.74 4.24
C VAL A 55 -8.65 16.54 5.76
N LEU A 56 -7.55 16.78 6.47
CA LEU A 56 -7.50 16.65 7.93
C LEU A 56 -8.43 17.64 8.64
N VAL A 57 -8.55 18.87 8.13
CA VAL A 57 -9.53 19.86 8.61
C VAL A 57 -10.97 19.37 8.39
N LEU A 58 -11.26 18.73 7.25
CA LEU A 58 -12.59 18.15 7.00
C LEU A 58 -12.89 16.98 7.96
N ILE A 59 -11.90 16.12 8.22
CA ILE A 59 -12.00 15.02 9.20
C ILE A 59 -12.24 15.57 10.60
N GLU A 60 -11.47 16.57 11.03
CA GLU A 60 -11.60 17.21 12.33
C GLU A 60 -12.98 17.84 12.54
N LYS A 61 -13.54 18.47 11.49
CA LYS A 61 -14.88 19.05 11.50
C LYS A 61 -16.00 18.03 11.31
N ASN A 62 -15.66 16.76 11.07
CA ASN A 62 -16.61 15.71 10.72
C ASN A 62 -17.48 16.06 9.50
N ASP A 63 -16.93 16.79 8.52
CA ASP A 63 -17.65 17.24 7.32
C ASP A 63 -17.71 16.12 6.26
N MET A 64 -18.67 15.22 6.43
CA MET A 64 -18.85 14.08 5.52
C MET A 64 -19.12 14.51 4.07
N ARG A 65 -19.80 15.65 3.86
CA ARG A 65 -20.14 16.12 2.52
C ARG A 65 -18.90 16.66 1.80
N GLY A 66 -18.02 17.33 2.52
CA GLY A 66 -16.69 17.70 2.04
C GLY A 66 -15.86 16.47 1.71
N LEU A 67 -15.74 15.54 2.67
CA LEU A 67 -14.94 14.31 2.51
C LEU A 67 -15.40 13.43 1.35
N TYR A 68 -16.71 13.35 1.10
CA TYR A 68 -17.27 12.59 -0.02
C TYR A 68 -16.74 13.09 -1.37
N LYS A 69 -16.53 14.40 -1.52
CA LYS A 69 -15.96 14.99 -2.74
C LYS A 69 -14.48 14.68 -2.91
N GLU A 70 -13.79 14.32 -1.84
CA GLU A 70 -12.36 14.02 -1.86
C GLU A 70 -12.03 12.56 -2.18
N VAL A 71 -13.04 11.70 -2.36
CA VAL A 71 -12.85 10.31 -2.80
C VAL A 71 -12.85 10.22 -4.33
N ILE A 72 -11.94 9.43 -4.89
CA ILE A 72 -11.75 9.28 -6.35
C ILE A 72 -13.01 8.81 -7.07
N ASN A 73 -13.69 7.83 -6.48
CA ASN A 73 -14.95 7.30 -6.95
C ASN A 73 -16.00 7.78 -5.96
N MET A 74 -16.97 8.56 -6.44
CA MET A 74 -18.15 8.96 -5.67
C MET A 74 -19.12 7.78 -5.50
N ASP A 75 -18.60 6.65 -5.06
CA ASP A 75 -19.39 5.48 -4.70
C ASP A 75 -19.66 5.55 -3.19
N ALA A 76 -20.94 5.54 -2.83
CA ALA A 76 -21.38 5.60 -1.44
C ALA A 76 -20.87 4.41 -0.62
N ALA A 77 -20.74 3.23 -1.22
CA ALA A 77 -20.20 2.05 -0.55
C ALA A 77 -18.71 2.25 -0.20
N VAL A 78 -17.92 2.67 -1.19
CA VAL A 78 -16.49 2.96 -1.00
C VAL A 78 -16.28 4.05 0.05
N PHE A 79 -17.06 5.13 -0.01
CA PHE A 79 -16.99 6.19 1.00
C PHE A 79 -17.31 5.68 2.41
N SER A 80 -18.39 4.91 2.56
CA SER A 80 -18.79 4.30 3.82
C SER A 80 -17.68 3.41 4.37
N ASP A 81 -17.08 2.56 3.53
CA ASP A 81 -16.04 1.63 3.96
C ASP A 81 -14.78 2.38 4.43
N LEU A 82 -14.38 3.44 3.73
CA LEU A 82 -13.20 4.25 4.07
C LEU A 82 -13.39 5.06 5.35
N PHE A 83 -14.51 5.79 5.45
CA PHE A 83 -14.70 6.77 6.51
C PHE A 83 -15.57 6.24 7.63
N MET A 84 -16.76 5.70 7.34
CA MET A 84 -17.70 5.30 8.39
C MET A 84 -17.28 4.02 9.10
N GLN A 85 -16.94 2.98 8.32
CA GLN A 85 -16.53 1.67 8.84
C GLN A 85 -15.01 1.56 9.07
N GLY A 86 -14.24 2.43 8.42
CA GLY A 86 -12.80 2.55 8.59
C GLY A 86 -12.45 3.63 9.61
N LEU A 87 -12.22 4.85 9.11
CA LEU A 87 -11.61 5.93 9.87
C LEU A 87 -12.39 6.32 11.14
N PHE A 88 -13.70 6.44 11.06
CA PHE A 88 -14.59 6.90 12.15
C PHE A 88 -15.19 5.75 12.96
N LYS A 89 -14.81 4.50 12.69
CA LYS A 89 -15.27 3.35 13.49
C LYS A 89 -14.70 3.36 14.92
N GLU A 90 -13.45 3.82 15.07
CA GLU A 90 -12.79 3.94 16.37
C GLU A 90 -12.94 5.37 16.94
N GLN A 91 -12.63 5.52 18.24
CA GLN A 91 -12.63 6.81 18.98
C GLN A 91 -11.78 7.88 18.26
N ASP A 92 -11.99 9.18 18.52
CA ASP A 92 -11.43 10.34 17.79
C ASP A 92 -10.10 10.13 17.02
N PHE A 93 -10.14 10.39 15.72
CA PHE A 93 -8.97 10.34 14.84
C PHE A 93 -8.05 11.55 15.03
N CYS A 94 -8.62 12.74 15.28
CA CYS A 94 -7.89 14.00 15.37
C CYS A 94 -7.51 14.36 16.83
N PRO A 95 -6.43 15.15 17.06
CA PRO A 95 -5.54 15.72 16.05
C PRO A 95 -4.67 14.66 15.36
N ALA A 96 -4.38 14.91 14.08
CA ALA A 96 -3.58 14.04 13.25
C ALA A 96 -2.62 14.88 12.39
N LYS A 97 -1.45 14.34 12.08
CA LYS A 97 -0.39 15.05 11.34
C LYS A 97 0.26 14.18 10.28
N VAL A 98 0.65 14.80 9.17
CA VAL A 98 1.45 14.13 8.14
C VAL A 98 2.86 13.85 8.70
N VAL A 99 3.32 12.62 8.60
CA VAL A 99 4.64 12.17 9.10
C VAL A 99 5.58 11.70 7.99
N GLY A 100 5.06 11.53 6.78
CA GLY A 100 5.86 11.21 5.61
C GLY A 100 5.02 10.80 4.42
N ALA A 101 5.70 10.42 3.34
CA ALA A 101 5.08 9.91 2.14
C ALA A 101 5.90 8.76 1.56
N THR A 102 5.24 7.89 0.82
CA THR A 102 5.86 6.79 0.10
C THR A 102 5.31 6.73 -1.31
N ARG A 103 6.15 6.36 -2.27
CA ARG A 103 5.70 6.05 -3.64
C ARG A 103 6.06 4.61 -3.96
N LYS A 104 5.09 3.85 -4.46
CA LYS A 104 5.33 2.47 -4.92
C LYS A 104 6.20 2.54 -6.18
N ARG A 105 7.38 1.93 -6.12
CA ARG A 105 8.39 1.98 -7.19
C ARG A 105 7.90 1.35 -8.51
N ILE A 106 6.99 0.37 -8.41
CA ILE A 106 6.43 -0.39 -9.54
C ILE A 106 4.89 -0.25 -9.58
N SER A 107 4.36 0.93 -9.26
CA SER A 107 2.95 1.18 -9.56
C SER A 107 2.78 1.39 -11.06
N ARG A 108 1.80 0.69 -11.67
CA ARG A 108 1.34 1.01 -13.04
C ARG A 108 0.88 2.47 -13.15
N ASP A 109 0.42 3.03 -12.04
CA ASP A 109 -0.01 4.41 -11.94
C ASP A 109 1.04 5.24 -11.21
N ARG A 110 1.82 6.01 -11.98
CA ARG A 110 2.88 6.88 -11.45
C ARG A 110 2.32 8.03 -10.62
N ASN A 111 1.02 8.32 -10.69
CA ASN A 111 0.38 9.41 -9.97
C ASN A 111 -0.12 8.98 -8.58
N ASN A 112 0.10 7.73 -8.19
CA ASN A 112 -0.27 7.22 -6.88
C ASN A 112 0.82 7.56 -5.85
N ILE A 113 0.45 8.26 -4.79
CA ILE A 113 1.31 8.57 -3.65
C ILE A 113 0.60 8.19 -2.36
N ASP A 114 1.31 7.51 -1.47
CA ASP A 114 0.80 7.07 -0.19
C ASP A 114 1.29 8.06 0.89
N ILE A 115 0.39 8.85 1.47
CA ILE A 115 0.73 9.79 2.54
C ILE A 115 0.50 9.13 3.90
N GLN A 116 1.52 9.17 4.76
CA GLN A 116 1.47 8.64 6.11
C GLN A 116 1.01 9.73 7.08
N VAL A 117 -0.08 9.47 7.79
CA VAL A 117 -0.70 10.37 8.76
C VAL A 117 -0.75 9.70 10.12
N LYS A 118 -0.16 10.32 11.14
CA LYS A 118 -0.21 9.84 12.52
C LYS A 118 -1.38 10.49 13.26
N SER A 119 -2.30 9.66 13.75
CA SER A 119 -3.32 10.08 14.71
C SER A 119 -2.69 10.13 16.10
N GLU A 120 -2.70 11.29 16.74
CA GLU A 120 -2.09 11.46 18.06
C GLU A 120 -2.93 10.78 19.15
N LYS A 121 -4.26 10.84 19.03
CA LYS A 121 -5.18 10.20 19.97
C LYS A 121 -5.08 8.68 19.93
N ARG A 122 -5.04 8.09 18.73
CA ARG A 122 -4.98 6.64 18.54
C ARG A 122 -3.57 6.07 18.63
N LYS A 123 -2.54 6.92 18.56
CA LYS A 123 -1.12 6.53 18.46
C LYS A 123 -0.85 5.56 17.31
N LYS A 124 -1.64 5.66 16.24
CA LYS A 124 -1.58 4.83 15.03
C LYS A 124 -1.22 5.69 13.83
N VAL A 125 -0.57 5.07 12.85
CA VAL A 125 -0.29 5.69 11.55
C VAL A 125 -1.25 5.12 10.53
N TYR A 126 -1.77 5.97 9.67
CA TYR A 126 -2.69 5.65 8.60
C TYR A 126 -2.07 6.05 7.28
N CYS A 127 -2.27 5.21 6.28
CA CYS A 127 -1.81 5.42 4.92
C CYS A 127 -2.99 5.89 4.07
N PHE A 128 -2.92 7.13 3.61
CA PHE A 128 -3.86 7.73 2.66
C PHE A 128 -3.27 7.56 1.26
N SER A 129 -3.81 6.63 0.48
CA SER A 129 -3.45 6.46 -0.92
C SER A 129 -4.14 7.54 -1.75
N LEU A 130 -3.35 8.45 -2.29
CA LEU A 130 -3.81 9.55 -3.13
C LEU A 130 -3.51 9.25 -4.59
N LEU A 131 -4.49 9.53 -5.45
CA LEU A 131 -4.28 9.54 -6.89
C LEU A 131 -4.27 10.99 -7.41
N GLY A 132 -3.23 11.35 -8.16
CA GLY A 132 -3.21 12.58 -8.93
C GLY A 132 -4.23 12.55 -10.07
N VAL A 133 -5.14 13.53 -10.07
CA VAL A 133 -6.13 13.81 -11.10
C VAL A 133 -5.83 15.16 -11.75
N LYS A 134 -6.54 15.49 -12.85
CA LYS A 134 -6.29 16.71 -13.63
C LYS A 134 -6.24 18.00 -12.79
N ASP A 135 -7.09 18.08 -11.76
CA ASP A 135 -7.28 19.29 -10.94
C ASP A 135 -6.77 19.13 -9.49
N GLY A 136 -5.93 18.12 -9.21
CA GLY A 136 -5.36 17.93 -7.88
C GLY A 136 -5.22 16.46 -7.49
N PHE A 137 -5.64 16.11 -6.27
CA PHE A 137 -5.55 14.75 -5.73
C PHE A 137 -6.93 14.26 -5.31
N LYS A 138 -7.10 12.94 -5.30
CA LYS A 138 -8.26 12.27 -4.69
C LYS A 138 -7.83 11.08 -3.86
N ILE A 139 -8.52 10.86 -2.76
CA ILE A 139 -8.33 9.71 -1.87
C ILE A 139 -8.89 8.49 -2.58
N ARG A 140 -8.02 7.51 -2.79
CA ARG A 140 -8.39 6.21 -3.32
C ARG A 140 -8.65 5.21 -2.21
N ASN A 141 -7.82 5.24 -1.16
CA ASN A 141 -7.92 4.31 -0.06
C ASN A 141 -7.34 4.90 1.22
N ILE A 142 -7.78 4.39 2.37
CA ILE A 142 -7.27 4.71 3.70
C ILE A 142 -7.11 3.39 4.43
N LEU A 143 -5.89 3.09 4.86
CA LEU A 143 -5.58 1.86 5.57
C LEU A 143 -4.78 2.19 6.83
N GLU A 144 -4.95 1.40 7.89
CA GLU A 144 -3.99 1.45 9.00
C GLU A 144 -2.62 0.97 8.48
N SER A 145 -1.58 1.75 8.77
CA SER A 145 -0.22 1.47 8.32
C SER A 145 0.43 0.45 9.25
N GLU A 146 0.70 -0.74 8.73
CA GLU A 146 1.53 -1.74 9.42
C GLU A 146 3.01 -1.34 9.41
N ASP A 147 3.38 -0.32 8.63
CA ASP A 147 4.75 0.11 8.47
C ASP A 147 5.29 0.76 9.76
N ASN A 148 6.17 0.03 10.44
CA ASN A 148 6.79 0.47 11.69
C ASN A 148 7.73 1.68 11.51
N ARG A 149 8.13 2.02 10.27
CA ARG A 149 9.07 3.12 10.00
C ARG A 149 8.56 4.50 10.45
N PHE A 150 7.24 4.67 10.59
CA PHE A 150 6.62 5.96 10.92
C PHE A 150 5.96 6.00 12.30
N LYS A 151 5.97 4.91 13.07
CA LYS A 151 5.30 4.84 14.39
C LYS A 151 5.99 5.71 15.45
N ASN A 152 7.31 5.88 15.36
CA ASN A 152 8.14 6.52 16.39
C ASN A 152 8.66 7.95 16.07
N LYS A 153 8.20 8.58 14.99
CA LYS A 153 8.42 10.01 14.73
C LYS A 153 7.28 10.86 15.31
#